data_AF-A0A2J6H7J7-F1
#
_entry.id   AF-A0A2J6H7J7-F1
#
_cell.length_a   1.000
_cell.length_b   1.000
_cell.length_c   1.000
_cell.angle_alpha   90.00
_cell.angle_beta   90.00
_cell.angle_gamma   90.00
#
_symmetry.space_group_name_H-M   'P 1'
#
loop_
_entity.id
_entity.type
_entity.pdbx_description
1 polymer ?
#
loop_
_entity_poly.entity_id
_entity_poly.type
_entity_poly.pdbx_seq_one_letter_code
_entity_poly.pdbx_strand_id
1 'polypeptide(L)'
;MITIEFEDKGQDFLEWDIDSESGKVVDCRPFQASIWTKFYVALHDQLEIGDQVDICEEPIDYSSTEQYFRTVNYKIISVKEV
;
A
#
# COMPACT_ATOMS: atom_id res chain seq x y z
N MET A 1 -3.04 -11.57 5.70
CA MET A 1 -3.45 -10.47 4.78
C MET A 1 -3.55 -9.19 5.59
N ILE A 2 -3.29 -8.03 5.00
CA ILE A 2 -3.41 -6.73 5.68
C ILE A 2 -4.35 -5.85 4.85
N THR A 3 -5.42 -5.34 5.45
CA THR A 3 -6.29 -4.35 4.82
C THR A 3 -6.04 -3.00 5.45
N ILE A 4 -5.71 -2.00 4.62
CA ILE A 4 -5.57 -0.61 5.04
C ILE A 4 -6.65 0.26 4.40
N GLU A 5 -7.12 1.24 5.16
CA GLU A 5 -8.04 2.28 4.69
C GLU A 5 -7.32 3.63 4.72
N PHE A 6 -7.47 4.42 3.66
CA PHE A 6 -6.91 5.75 3.51
C PHE A 6 -7.93 6.83 3.85
N GLU A 7 -7.46 7.98 4.32
CA GLU A 7 -8.29 9.17 4.48
C GLU A 7 -8.95 9.57 3.15
N ASP A 8 -10.22 9.97 3.21
CA ASP A 8 -10.93 10.47 2.03
C ASP A 8 -10.58 11.95 1.77
N LYS A 9 -9.91 12.19 0.65
CA LYS A 9 -9.58 13.50 0.09
C LYS A 9 -10.14 13.67 -1.33
N GLY A 10 -11.17 12.90 -1.70
CA GLY A 10 -11.81 12.93 -3.02
C GLY A 10 -11.09 12.12 -4.10
N GLN A 11 -10.24 11.16 -3.72
CA GLN A 11 -9.63 10.21 -4.64
C GLN A 11 -10.56 9.04 -4.98
N ASP A 12 -10.20 8.27 -6.02
CA ASP A 12 -11.04 7.15 -6.50
C ASP A 12 -10.88 5.84 -5.70
N PHE A 13 -9.95 5.78 -4.74
CA PHE A 13 -9.68 4.61 -3.92
C PHE A 13 -9.62 4.96 -2.43
N LEU A 14 -10.09 4.05 -1.59
CA LEU A 14 -10.12 4.23 -0.14
C LEU A 14 -9.47 3.06 0.59
N GLU A 15 -9.42 1.88 0.01
CA GLU A 15 -8.92 0.69 0.70
C GLU A 15 -7.98 -0.11 -0.20
N TRP A 16 -6.92 -0.65 0.39
CA TRP A 16 -6.06 -1.66 -0.23
C TRP A 16 -6.03 -2.93 0.62
N ASP A 17 -6.06 -4.08 -0.06
CA ASP A 17 -5.66 -5.35 0.53
C ASP A 17 -4.24 -5.67 0.08
N ILE A 18 -3.39 -6.02 1.05
CA ILE A 18 -1.96 -6.24 0.89
C ILE A 18 -1.65 -7.67 1.33
N ASP A 19 -0.92 -8.38 0.48
CA ASP A 19 -0.37 -9.69 0.81
C ASP A 19 0.68 -9.53 1.93
N SER A 20 0.47 -10.20 3.06
CA SER A 20 1.29 -10.01 4.28
C SER A 20 2.70 -10.58 4.15
N GLU A 21 2.96 -11.48 3.21
CA GLU A 21 4.29 -12.07 3.02
C GLU A 21 5.13 -11.22 2.05
N SER A 22 4.55 -10.82 0.93
CA SER A 22 5.26 -10.13 -0.15
C SER A 22 5.13 -8.60 -0.12
N GLY A 23 4.16 -8.06 0.60
CA GLY A 23 3.82 -6.63 0.58
C GLY A 23 3.10 -6.18 -0.71
N LYS A 24 2.70 -7.11 -1.57
CA LYS A 24 2.02 -6.80 -2.83
C LYS A 24 0.59 -6.34 -2.58
N VAL A 25 0.17 -5.25 -3.23
CA VAL A 25 -1.25 -4.88 -3.29
C VAL A 25 -1.99 -5.90 -4.15
N VAL A 26 -3.00 -6.57 -3.59
CA VAL A 26 -3.77 -7.62 -4.27
C VAL A 26 -5.20 -7.19 -4.62
N ASP A 27 -5.75 -6.21 -3.90
CA ASP A 27 -7.03 -5.59 -4.25
C ASP A 27 -7.05 -4.11 -3.85
N CYS A 28 -7.89 -3.32 -4.51
CA CYS A 28 -8.09 -1.92 -4.20
C CYS A 28 -9.54 -1.49 -4.51
N ARG A 29 -10.17 -0.82 -3.55
CA ARG A 29 -11.59 -0.45 -3.57
C ARG A 29 -11.77 1.05 -3.30
N PRO A 30 -12.82 1.71 -3.84
CA PRO A 30 -13.80 1.15 -4.78
C PRO A 30 -13.32 1.06 -6.24
N PHE A 31 -12.31 1.82 -6.65
CA PHE A 31 -11.83 1.85 -8.04
C PHE A 31 -10.31 1.75 -8.14
N GLN A 32 -9.80 1.79 -9.38
CA GLN A 32 -8.38 1.83 -9.72
C GLN A 32 -7.57 0.58 -9.33
N ALA A 33 -8.19 -0.57 -9.07
CA ALA A 33 -7.48 -1.84 -8.82
C ALA A 33 -6.36 -2.12 -9.84
N SER A 34 -6.64 -1.99 -11.14
CA SER A 34 -5.63 -2.19 -12.19
C SER A 34 -4.39 -1.29 -12.11
N ILE A 35 -4.51 -0.11 -11.47
CA ILE A 35 -3.40 0.81 -11.26
C ILE A 35 -2.58 0.35 -10.05
N TRP A 36 -3.24 -0.04 -8.97
CA TRP A 36 -2.61 -0.27 -7.68
C TRP A 36 -2.09 -1.69 -7.47
N THR A 37 -2.72 -2.73 -8.05
CA THR A 37 -2.35 -4.14 -7.82
C THR A 37 -1.03 -4.60 -8.47
N LYS A 38 -0.31 -3.68 -9.14
CA LYS A 38 1.03 -3.92 -9.66
C LYS A 38 2.14 -3.47 -8.70
N PHE A 39 1.78 -2.78 -7.62
CA PHE A 39 2.74 -2.19 -6.68
C PHE A 39 2.93 -3.06 -5.43
N TYR A 40 4.09 -2.88 -4.81
CA TYR A 40 4.50 -3.42 -3.52
C TYR A 40 4.63 -2.29 -2.51
N VAL A 41 4.15 -2.50 -1.30
CA VAL A 41 4.19 -1.54 -0.19
C VAL A 41 5.42 -1.81 0.67
N ALA A 42 6.23 -0.77 0.89
CA ALA A 42 7.39 -0.87 1.76
C ALA A 42 6.98 -0.94 3.22
N LEU A 43 7.64 -1.83 3.97
CA LEU A 43 7.41 -2.01 5.42
C LEU A 43 5.93 -2.30 5.71
N HIS A 44 5.30 -3.10 4.86
CA HIS A 44 3.87 -3.39 4.91
C HIS A 44 3.42 -4.05 6.22
N ASP A 45 4.34 -4.70 6.94
CA ASP A 45 4.15 -5.34 8.23
C ASP A 45 4.26 -4.37 9.43
N GLN A 46 4.60 -3.10 9.18
CA GLN A 46 4.83 -2.07 10.20
C GLN A 46 3.92 -0.84 10.01
N LEU A 47 2.88 -0.94 9.18
CA LEU A 47 1.97 0.17 8.89
C LEU A 47 1.12 0.54 10.10
N GLU A 48 1.09 1.83 10.44
CA GLU A 48 0.26 2.36 11.52
C GLU A 48 -0.74 3.41 11.03
N ILE A 49 -1.76 3.68 11.85
CA ILE A 49 -2.73 4.75 11.59
C ILE A 49 -1.99 6.10 11.61
N GLY A 50 -2.17 6.90 10.57
CA GLY A 50 -1.55 8.20 10.37
C GLY A 50 -0.39 8.18 9.37
N ASP A 51 0.15 7.00 9.05
CA ASP A 51 1.25 6.83 8.09
C ASP A 51 0.82 7.08 6.66
N GLN A 52 1.80 7.33 5.80
CA GLN A 52 1.66 7.29 4.35
C GLN A 52 2.45 6.11 3.82
N VAL A 53 1.97 5.50 2.74
CA VAL A 53 2.62 4.31 2.16
C VAL A 53 3.63 4.70 1.08
N ASP A 54 4.79 4.05 1.11
CA ASP A 54 5.75 4.08 0.02
C ASP A 54 5.58 2.84 -0.85
N ILE A 55 5.54 3.03 -2.17
CA ILE A 55 5.30 1.96 -3.14
C ILE A 55 6.42 1.82 -4.17
N CYS A 56 6.63 0.58 -4.62
CA CYS A 56 7.54 0.22 -5.71
C CYS A 56 6.82 -0.69 -6.74
N GLU A 57 7.18 -0.63 -8.04
CA GLU A 57 6.60 -1.51 -9.07
C GLU A 57 7.21 -2.92 -9.06
N GLU A 58 8.33 -3.10 -8.36
CA GLU A 58 9.05 -4.36 -8.25
C GLU A 58 8.99 -4.88 -6.80
N PRO A 59 9.15 -6.19 -6.59
CA PRO A 59 9.32 -6.74 -5.25
C PRO A 59 10.45 -6.03 -4.51
N ILE A 60 10.21 -5.65 -3.26
CA ILE A 60 11.16 -4.84 -2.50
C ILE A 60 12.34 -5.70 -2.05
N ASP A 61 13.54 -5.27 -2.41
CA ASP A 61 14.81 -5.82 -1.97
C ASP A 61 15.52 -4.78 -1.10
N TYR A 62 15.39 -4.95 0.22
CA TYR A 62 16.00 -4.07 1.22
C TYR A 62 17.54 -4.06 1.19
N SER A 63 18.19 -4.96 0.44
CA SER A 63 19.64 -4.92 0.23
C SER A 63 20.06 -4.02 -0.95
N SER A 64 19.12 -3.62 -1.80
CA SER A 64 19.35 -2.77 -2.97
C SER A 64 19.11 -1.30 -2.63
N THR A 65 20.00 -0.43 -3.10
CA THR A 65 19.86 1.04 -2.99
C THR A 65 19.29 1.69 -4.25
N GLU A 66 19.00 0.90 -5.29
CA GLU A 66 18.60 1.41 -6.62
C GLU A 66 17.08 1.43 -6.84
N GLN A 67 16.30 0.87 -5.91
CA GLN A 67 14.85 0.82 -6.04
C GLN A 67 14.22 2.21 -5.84
N TYR A 68 13.34 2.55 -6.77
CA TYR A 68 12.62 3.82 -6.72
C TYR A 68 11.29 3.66 -6.00
N PHE A 69 11.12 4.41 -4.92
CA PHE A 69 9.89 4.46 -4.14
C PHE A 69 9.10 5.73 -4.46
N ARG A 70 7.77 5.63 -4.40
CA ARG A 70 6.85 6.77 -4.45
C ARG A 70 5.97 6.77 -3.23
N THR A 71 5.86 7.91 -2.57
CA THR A 71 4.91 8.07 -1.46
C THR A 71 3.51 8.35 -2.00
N VAL A 72 2.53 7.63 -1.48
CA VAL A 72 1.10 7.86 -1.75
C VAL A 72 0.59 8.95 -0.82
N ASN A 73 -0.06 9.97 -1.38
CA ASN A 73 -0.39 11.21 -0.67
C ASN A 73 -1.67 11.15 0.18
N TYR A 74 -1.91 10.01 0.84
CA TYR A 74 -3.05 9.79 1.72
C TYR A 74 -2.60 9.06 2.99
N LYS A 75 -3.09 9.53 4.14
CA LYS A 75 -2.83 8.89 5.43
C LYS A 75 -3.69 7.66 5.63
N ILE A 76 -3.13 6.65 6.28
CA ILE A 76 -3.87 5.48 6.76
C ILE A 76 -4.78 5.90 7.92
N ILE A 77 -6.04 5.50 7.89
CA ILE A 77 -7.03 5.73 8.95
C ILE A 77 -7.50 4.43 9.62
N SER A 78 -7.23 3.28 9.00
CA SER A 78 -7.51 1.96 9.56
C SER A 78 -6.50 0.93 9.06
N VAL A 79 -6.10 0.01 9.95
CA VAL A 79 -5.28 -1.17 9.63
C VAL A 79 -5.97 -2.39 10.24
N LYS A 80 -6.17 -3.43 9.44
CA LYS A 80 -6.80 -4.69 9.86
C LYS A 80 -5.97 -5.86 9.36
N GLU A 81 -5.51 -6.70 10.27
CA GLU A 81 -4.91 -8.00 9.93
C GLU A 81 -6.03 -9.04 9.78
N VAL A 82 -5.96 -9.82 8.69
CA VAL A 82 -6.91 -10.88 8.33
C VAL A 82 -6.19 -12.22 8.18
#